data_AF-W2K7C2-F1
#
_entry.id   AF-W2K7C2-F1
#
_cell.length_a   1.000
_cell.length_b   1.000
_cell.length_c   1.000
_cell.angle_alpha   90.00
_cell.angle_beta   90.00
_cell.angle_gamma   90.00
#
_symmetry.space_group_name_H-M   'P 1'
#
loop_
_entity.id
_entity.type
_entity.pdbx_description
1 polymer ?
#
loop_
_entity_poly.entity_id
_entity_poly.type
_entity_poly.pdbx_seq_one_letter_code
_entity_poly.pdbx_strand_id
1 'polypeptide(L)'
;MKDIHNLVERLKKESYTFPTVEERIRAILEDFASQKGNLTRVYANAEKIVECISIQPAHMRSMFEHFPEIHLIDATHDTNASNYKLFSFMIHDALGKGQHVQHCLIENERKETLRLPCKQFKEVLKEEFPGVRILLCHFHVVKYLQEEIAKEKYNLDAWTKKEMKRLVQLLVGAPTEVIYDNVIASMKVVLRADTKVKLWFDYVDENWTTSKEMWSSVYRGNVPHMGNQTNNRFVSDPIIF
;
A
#
# COMPACT_ATOMS: atom_id res chain seq x y z
N MET A 1 10.30 23.84 20.23
CA MET A 1 9.34 23.24 21.19
C MET A 1 8.24 24.20 21.66
N LYS A 2 8.43 25.54 21.64
CA LYS A 2 7.38 26.53 21.93
C LYS A 2 6.19 26.51 20.94
N ASP A 3 6.42 26.21 19.67
CA ASP A 3 5.33 26.15 18.66
C ASP A 3 4.30 25.06 18.92
N ILE A 4 4.74 23.87 19.37
CA ILE A 4 3.83 22.77 19.69
C ILE A 4 2.96 23.14 20.89
N HIS A 5 3.52 23.83 21.88
CA HIS A 5 2.77 24.27 23.06
C HIS A 5 1.71 25.32 22.70
N ASN A 6 2.08 26.31 21.88
CA ASN A 6 1.15 27.33 21.38
C ASN A 6 0.05 26.73 20.50
N LEU A 7 0.40 25.74 19.66
CA LEU A 7 -0.56 25.02 18.85
C LEU A 7 -1.57 24.25 19.72
N VAL A 8 -1.07 23.54 20.75
CA VAL A 8 -1.92 22.80 21.69
C VAL A 8 -2.84 23.74 22.47
N GLU A 9 -2.35 24.91 22.92
CA GLU A 9 -3.20 25.89 23.60
C GLU A 9 -4.27 26.51 22.69
N ARG A 10 -3.93 26.79 21.43
CA ARG A 10 -4.92 27.26 20.44
C ARG A 10 -5.99 26.20 20.17
N LEU A 11 -5.58 24.95 19.96
CA LEU A 11 -6.49 23.82 19.75
C LEU A 11 -7.39 23.56 20.98
N LYS A 12 -6.87 23.77 22.20
CA LYS A 12 -7.66 23.74 23.44
C LYS A 12 -8.68 24.88 23.52
N LYS A 13 -8.36 26.09 23.04
CA LYS A 13 -9.34 27.19 22.99
C LYS A 13 -10.44 26.95 21.97
N GLU A 14 -10.08 26.45 20.80
CA GLU A 14 -11.03 25.96 19.79
C GLU A 14 -11.87 24.80 20.35
N SER A 15 -11.35 24.05 21.33
CA SER A 15 -12.06 22.99 22.06
C SER A 15 -13.41 23.40 22.65
N TYR A 16 -13.56 24.67 23.01
CA TYR A 16 -14.80 25.19 23.62
C TYR A 16 -15.81 25.72 22.61
N THR A 17 -15.45 25.83 21.33
CA THR A 17 -16.30 26.42 20.28
C THR A 17 -17.22 25.41 19.60
N PHE A 18 -16.90 24.10 19.71
CA PHE A 18 -17.64 23.02 19.07
C PHE A 18 -18.19 22.04 20.12
N PRO A 19 -19.50 21.75 20.13
CA PRO A 19 -20.12 20.85 21.10
C PRO A 19 -19.68 19.39 20.96
N THR A 20 -19.23 18.94 19.79
CA THR A 20 -18.75 17.56 19.57
C THR A 20 -17.36 17.51 18.94
N VAL A 21 -16.69 16.35 19.06
CA VAL A 21 -15.37 16.11 18.43
C VAL A 21 -15.53 16.01 16.91
N GLU A 22 -16.64 15.46 16.44
CA GLU A 22 -16.97 15.29 15.03
C GLU A 22 -17.14 16.65 14.32
N GLU A 23 -17.85 17.59 14.94
CA GLU A 23 -18.02 18.95 14.41
C GLU A 23 -16.69 19.71 14.36
N ARG A 24 -15.85 19.52 15.38
CA ARG A 24 -14.49 20.06 15.40
C ARG A 24 -13.63 19.52 14.26
N ILE A 25 -13.59 18.19 14.11
CA ILE A 25 -12.80 17.54 13.05
C ILE A 25 -13.29 18.02 11.69
N ARG A 26 -14.61 18.10 11.49
CA ARG A 26 -15.20 18.63 10.26
C ARG A 26 -14.74 20.06 9.97
N ALA A 27 -14.85 20.96 10.94
CA ALA A 27 -14.44 22.36 10.78
C ALA A 27 -12.93 22.48 10.47
N ILE A 28 -12.08 21.69 11.13
CA ILE A 28 -10.64 21.66 10.85
C ILE A 28 -10.36 21.17 9.42
N LEU A 29 -11.03 20.12 8.97
CA LEU A 29 -10.84 19.58 7.62
C LEU A 29 -11.36 20.52 6.53
N GLU A 30 -12.45 21.23 6.79
CA GLU A 30 -13.02 22.25 5.88
C GLU A 30 -12.11 23.48 5.79
N ASP A 31 -11.63 24.00 6.93
CA ASP A 31 -10.65 25.09 6.96
C ASP A 31 -9.36 24.71 6.22
N PHE A 32 -8.84 23.50 6.50
CA PHE A 32 -7.66 22.99 5.81
C PHE A 32 -7.88 22.87 4.31
N ALA A 33 -9.02 22.34 3.86
CA ALA A 33 -9.35 22.19 2.43
C ALA A 33 -9.62 23.51 1.72
N SER A 34 -10.00 24.56 2.46
CA SER A 34 -10.22 25.90 1.91
C SER A 34 -8.92 26.55 1.40
N GLN A 35 -7.76 26.12 1.92
CA GLN A 35 -6.47 26.63 1.50
C GLN A 35 -6.10 26.10 0.11
N LYS A 36 -5.64 26.99 -0.77
CA LYS A 36 -5.30 26.65 -2.15
C LYS A 36 -4.28 25.51 -2.21
N GLY A 37 -4.65 24.44 -2.92
CA GLY A 37 -3.80 23.28 -3.16
C GLY A 37 -3.88 22.20 -2.08
N ASN A 38 -4.52 22.44 -0.95
CA ASN A 38 -4.80 21.39 0.03
C ASN A 38 -5.95 20.50 -0.45
N LEU A 39 -5.91 19.23 -0.04
CA LEU A 39 -6.94 18.23 -0.35
C LEU A 39 -7.23 17.39 0.88
N THR A 40 -8.52 17.24 1.20
CA THR A 40 -9.02 16.27 2.19
C THR A 40 -10.13 15.44 1.57
N ARG A 41 -10.20 14.16 1.95
CA ARG A 41 -11.34 13.29 1.60
C ARG A 41 -11.73 12.47 2.82
N VAL A 42 -13.04 12.39 3.08
CA VAL A 42 -13.60 11.62 4.19
C VAL A 42 -14.48 10.52 3.60
N TYR A 43 -14.21 9.28 3.99
CA TYR A 43 -14.98 8.10 3.61
C TYR A 43 -15.68 7.57 4.85
N ALA A 44 -16.99 7.38 4.75
CA ALA A 44 -17.81 6.80 5.80
C ALA A 44 -18.62 5.63 5.25
N ASN A 45 -18.87 4.64 6.10
CA ASN A 45 -19.70 3.49 5.76
C ASN A 45 -21.20 3.85 5.79
N ALA A 46 -22.06 2.86 5.49
CA ALA A 46 -23.52 3.03 5.49
C ALA A 46 -24.09 3.47 6.85
N GLU A 47 -23.38 3.17 7.94
CA GLU A 47 -23.74 3.53 9.32
C GLU A 47 -23.21 4.92 9.71
N LYS A 48 -22.60 5.66 8.78
CA LYS A 48 -21.98 6.98 8.96
C LYS A 48 -20.74 6.97 9.87
N ILE A 49 -20.15 5.80 10.11
CA ILE A 49 -18.85 5.69 10.78
C ILE A 49 -17.77 6.03 9.76
N VAL A 50 -16.87 6.94 10.12
CA VAL A 50 -15.76 7.35 9.26
C VAL A 50 -14.72 6.22 9.22
N GLU A 51 -14.47 5.66 8.04
CA GLU A 51 -13.51 4.56 7.87
C GLU A 51 -12.13 5.06 7.46
N CYS A 52 -12.07 6.19 6.75
CA CYS A 52 -10.83 6.78 6.26
C CYS A 52 -10.94 8.31 6.13
N ILE A 53 -9.99 9.04 6.71
CA ILE A 53 -9.78 10.47 6.46
C ILE A 53 -8.43 10.63 5.80
N SER A 54 -8.39 11.15 4.58
CA SER A 54 -7.14 11.52 3.91
C SER A 54 -6.87 13.01 4.03
N ILE A 55 -5.61 13.36 4.22
CA ILE A 55 -5.13 14.73 4.37
C ILE A 55 -3.87 14.88 3.51
N GLN A 56 -3.90 15.86 2.61
CA GLN A 56 -2.82 16.14 1.67
C GLN A 56 -2.61 17.66 1.51
N PRO A 57 -1.60 18.25 2.18
CA PRO A 57 -1.25 19.65 2.00
C PRO A 57 -0.73 19.97 0.60
N ALA A 58 -0.82 21.24 0.19
CA ALA A 58 -0.28 21.74 -1.08
C ALA A 58 1.21 21.41 -1.26
N HIS A 59 2.01 21.47 -0.20
CA HIS A 59 3.42 21.07 -0.23
C HIS A 59 3.59 19.59 -0.61
N MET A 60 2.72 18.70 -0.10
CA MET A 60 2.83 17.26 -0.37
C MET A 60 2.45 16.95 -1.82
N ARG A 61 1.45 17.65 -2.34
CA ARG A 61 1.06 17.57 -3.75
C ARG A 61 2.16 18.11 -4.67
N SER A 62 2.74 19.25 -4.32
CA SER A 62 3.88 19.81 -5.06
C SER A 62 5.09 18.86 -5.03
N MET A 63 5.43 18.29 -3.88
CA MET A 63 6.50 17.27 -3.79
C MET A 63 6.22 16.06 -4.68
N PHE A 64 4.96 15.60 -4.70
CA PHE A 64 4.52 14.50 -5.54
C PHE A 64 4.61 14.83 -7.04
N GLU A 65 4.33 16.08 -7.43
CA GLU A 65 4.49 16.54 -8.82
C GLU A 65 5.95 16.58 -9.29
N HIS A 66 6.88 16.93 -8.42
CA HIS A 66 8.29 17.07 -8.79
C HIS A 66 9.08 15.77 -8.69
N PHE A 67 8.60 14.76 -7.95
CA PHE A 67 9.32 13.51 -7.70
C PHE A 67 8.40 12.27 -7.84
N PRO A 68 7.95 11.93 -9.05
CA PRO A 68 7.01 10.84 -9.30
C PRO A 68 7.66 9.43 -9.31
N GLU A 69 8.98 9.35 -9.15
CA GLU A 69 9.76 8.18 -9.60
C GLU A 69 9.76 6.98 -8.65
N ILE A 70 9.65 7.19 -7.32
CA ILE A 70 9.77 6.10 -6.35
C ILE A 70 8.75 6.27 -5.23
N HIS A 71 7.72 5.43 -5.25
CA HIS A 71 6.70 5.36 -4.20
C HIS A 71 6.95 4.18 -3.27
N LEU A 72 7.12 4.47 -1.98
CA LEU A 72 7.09 3.50 -0.91
C LEU A 72 5.87 3.81 -0.04
N ILE A 73 4.95 2.87 0.05
CA ILE A 73 3.78 2.96 0.92
C ILE A 73 4.23 2.45 2.29
N ASP A 74 3.98 3.17 3.37
CA ASP A 74 4.37 2.76 4.73
C ASP A 74 3.19 2.92 5.70
N ALA A 75 2.90 1.87 6.45
CA ALA A 75 1.86 1.90 7.47
C ALA A 75 2.53 2.07 8.83
N THR A 76 2.47 3.26 9.41
CA THR A 76 2.98 3.48 10.77
C THR A 76 1.96 2.98 11.78
N HIS A 77 2.30 1.97 12.59
CA HIS A 77 1.45 1.55 13.70
C HIS A 77 1.54 2.57 14.84
N ASP A 78 0.65 3.56 14.83
CA ASP A 78 0.29 4.29 16.04
C ASP A 78 -1.21 4.56 16.03
N THR A 79 -1.81 4.53 17.22
CA THR A 79 -3.25 4.52 17.43
C THR A 79 -3.63 5.77 18.21
N ASN A 80 -4.47 6.63 17.64
CA ASN A 80 -4.91 7.84 18.33
C ASN A 80 -5.91 7.49 19.47
N ALA A 81 -6.27 8.48 20.29
CA ALA A 81 -7.21 8.28 21.41
C ALA A 81 -8.61 7.77 21.00
N SER A 82 -8.92 7.80 19.70
CA SER A 82 -10.17 7.30 19.10
C SER A 82 -9.98 5.96 18.37
N ASN A 83 -8.85 5.28 18.56
CA ASN A 83 -8.47 4.02 17.92
C ASN A 83 -8.22 4.05 16.41
N TYR A 84 -8.12 5.23 15.79
CA TYR A 84 -7.72 5.34 14.39
C TYR A 84 -6.22 5.19 14.24
N LYS A 85 -5.81 4.55 13.15
CA LYS A 85 -4.43 4.27 12.79
C LYS A 85 -3.94 5.24 11.73
N LEU A 86 -2.69 5.69 11.83
CA LEU A 86 -2.09 6.57 10.83
C LEU A 86 -1.40 5.77 9.72
N PHE A 87 -1.90 5.88 8.49
CA PHE A 87 -1.36 5.28 7.29
C PHE A 87 -0.77 6.38 6.39
N SER A 88 0.48 6.23 5.92
CA SER A 88 1.17 7.32 5.21
C SER A 88 1.79 6.87 3.88
N PHE A 89 1.67 7.70 2.86
CA PHE A 89 2.33 7.49 1.57
C PHE A 89 3.64 8.27 1.56
N MET A 90 4.73 7.63 1.11
CA MET A 90 6.06 8.24 1.06
C MET A 90 6.64 8.16 -0.36
N ILE A 91 7.31 9.24 -0.77
CA ILE A 91 8.11 9.27 -2.00
C ILE A 91 9.58 9.30 -1.63
N HIS A 92 10.44 8.72 -2.46
CA HIS A 92 11.90 8.84 -2.32
C HIS A 92 12.46 9.63 -3.49
N ASP A 93 13.37 10.57 -3.20
CA ASP A 93 14.15 11.22 -4.23
C ASP A 93 15.28 10.31 -4.76
N ALA A 94 15.98 10.77 -5.80
CA ALA A 94 17.12 10.06 -6.38
C ALA A 94 18.31 9.83 -5.43
N LEU A 95 18.30 10.49 -4.25
CA LEU A 95 19.30 10.34 -3.20
C LEU A 95 18.83 9.38 -2.10
N GLY A 96 17.65 8.76 -2.25
CA GLY A 96 17.07 7.83 -1.29
C GLY A 96 16.51 8.50 -0.04
N LYS A 97 16.21 9.80 -0.08
CA LYS A 97 15.56 10.53 1.02
C LYS A 97 14.04 10.43 0.86
N GLY A 98 13.41 9.85 1.87
CA GLY A 98 11.95 9.70 1.94
C GLY A 98 11.24 10.97 2.42
N GLN A 99 10.10 11.30 1.82
CA GLN A 99 9.21 12.37 2.25
C GLN A 99 7.74 11.95 2.14
N HIS A 100 6.93 12.28 3.15
CA HIS A 100 5.50 11.95 3.13
C HIS A 100 4.74 12.82 2.12
N VAL A 101 3.85 12.19 1.37
CA VAL A 101 3.01 12.84 0.35
C VAL A 101 1.52 12.68 0.57
N GLN A 102 1.08 11.84 1.50
CA GLN A 102 -0.32 11.77 1.91
C GLN A 102 -0.40 11.08 3.28
N HIS A 103 -1.26 11.59 4.16
CA HIS A 103 -1.60 10.93 5.41
C HIS A 103 -3.07 10.49 5.39
N CYS A 104 -3.32 9.33 5.96
CA CYS A 104 -4.65 8.75 6.07
C CYS A 104 -4.87 8.27 7.51
N LEU A 105 -5.92 8.72 8.16
CA LEU A 105 -6.43 8.12 9.40
C LEU A 105 -7.43 7.04 9.01
N ILE A 106 -7.14 5.79 9.35
CA ILE A 106 -7.99 4.64 9.05
C ILE A 106 -8.54 4.04 10.34
N GLU A 107 -9.79 3.58 10.31
CA GLU A 107 -10.42 2.98 11.49
C GLU A 107 -9.72 1.67 11.90
N ASN A 108 -9.33 0.85 10.92
CA ASN A 108 -8.73 -0.45 11.15
C ASN A 108 -7.83 -0.89 9.98
N GLU A 109 -7.01 -1.92 10.20
CA GLU A 109 -6.07 -2.49 9.20
C GLU A 109 -6.68 -3.67 8.40
N ARG A 110 -8.01 -3.80 8.35
CA ARG A 110 -8.63 -4.82 7.49
C ARG A 110 -8.41 -4.45 6.03
N LYS A 111 -8.38 -5.49 5.18
CA LYS A 111 -8.12 -5.35 3.75
C LYS A 111 -9.06 -4.35 3.08
N GLU A 112 -10.33 -4.35 3.48
CA GLU A 112 -11.38 -3.49 2.95
C GLU A 112 -11.12 -2.01 3.27
N THR A 113 -10.79 -1.71 4.52
CA THR A 113 -10.50 -0.34 4.98
C THR A 113 -9.21 0.20 4.37
N LEU A 114 -8.17 -0.65 4.28
CA LEU A 114 -6.89 -0.30 3.66
C LEU A 114 -6.95 -0.09 2.14
N ARG A 115 -7.95 -0.68 1.47
CA ARG A 115 -8.20 -0.44 0.04
C ARG A 115 -8.67 0.99 -0.25
N LEU A 116 -9.34 1.65 0.69
CA LEU A 116 -9.83 3.03 0.51
C LEU A 116 -8.69 4.03 0.26
N PRO A 117 -7.71 4.20 1.17
CA PRO A 117 -6.61 5.15 0.96
C PRO A 117 -5.75 4.76 -0.25
N CYS A 118 -5.57 3.47 -0.50
CA CYS A 118 -4.84 2.98 -1.66
C CYS A 118 -5.56 3.33 -2.97
N LYS A 119 -6.87 3.05 -3.07
CA LYS A 119 -7.68 3.37 -4.26
C LYS A 119 -7.66 4.85 -4.53
N GLN A 120 -7.85 5.67 -3.49
CA GLN A 120 -7.73 7.12 -3.59
C GLN A 120 -6.35 7.53 -4.14
N PHE A 121 -5.28 7.01 -3.54
CA PHE A 121 -3.92 7.36 -3.96
C PHE A 121 -3.69 6.93 -5.42
N LYS A 122 -4.20 5.77 -5.83
CA LYS A 122 -4.15 5.27 -7.21
C LYS A 122 -4.95 6.13 -8.19
N GLU A 123 -6.11 6.65 -7.79
CA GLU A 123 -6.91 7.57 -8.61
C GLU A 123 -6.17 8.90 -8.81
N VAL A 124 -5.67 9.50 -7.73
CA VAL A 124 -4.83 10.72 -7.79
C VAL A 124 -3.58 10.50 -8.64
N LEU A 125 -2.90 9.36 -8.46
CA LEU A 125 -1.75 8.94 -9.25
C LEU A 125 -2.08 8.93 -10.75
N LYS A 126 -3.20 8.34 -11.14
CA LYS A 126 -3.60 8.22 -12.55
C LYS A 126 -4.08 9.53 -13.16
N GLU A 127 -4.76 10.36 -12.37
CA GLU A 127 -5.24 11.68 -12.79
C GLU A 127 -4.08 12.64 -13.03
N GLU A 128 -3.16 12.72 -12.06
CA GLU A 128 -2.02 13.64 -12.10
C GLU A 128 -0.88 13.09 -13.01
N PHE A 129 -0.71 11.77 -13.06
CA PHE A 129 0.34 11.09 -13.83
C PHE A 129 -0.20 9.86 -14.59
N PRO A 130 -0.83 10.05 -15.77
CA PRO A 130 -1.39 8.95 -16.56
C PRO A 130 -0.38 7.85 -16.94
N GLY A 131 0.92 8.21 -16.98
CA GLY A 131 2.03 7.30 -17.27
C GLY A 131 2.69 6.66 -16.05
N VAL A 132 2.18 6.87 -14.83
CA VAL A 132 2.81 6.37 -13.62
C VAL A 132 2.82 4.85 -13.56
N ARG A 133 3.96 4.29 -13.17
CA ARG A 133 4.11 2.86 -12.92
C ARG A 133 4.10 2.60 -11.43
N ILE A 134 3.17 1.77 -10.98
CA ILE A 134 3.10 1.35 -9.58
C ILE A 134 3.87 0.03 -9.45
N LEU A 135 4.89 0.01 -8.60
CA LEU A 135 5.65 -1.20 -8.29
C LEU A 135 5.31 -1.67 -6.88
N LEU A 136 5.02 -2.96 -6.72
CA LEU A 136 4.79 -3.58 -5.42
C LEU A 136 6.12 -3.92 -4.75
N CYS A 137 6.19 -3.97 -3.42
CA CYS A 137 7.41 -4.43 -2.77
C CYS A 137 7.56 -5.95 -2.95
N HIS A 138 8.72 -6.43 -3.43
CA HIS A 138 8.97 -7.87 -3.62
C HIS A 138 8.82 -8.66 -2.32
N PHE A 139 9.34 -8.14 -1.21
CA PHE A 139 9.22 -8.79 0.10
C PHE A 139 7.77 -9.05 0.47
N HIS A 140 6.92 -8.03 0.30
CA HIS A 140 5.50 -8.12 0.62
C HIS A 140 4.76 -9.05 -0.35
N VAL A 141 5.01 -8.95 -1.65
CA VAL A 141 4.43 -9.89 -2.64
C VAL A 141 4.79 -11.33 -2.29
N VAL A 142 6.05 -11.61 -1.94
CA VAL A 142 6.49 -12.94 -1.51
C VAL A 142 5.77 -13.37 -0.24
N LYS A 143 5.76 -12.53 0.81
CA LYS A 143 5.06 -12.83 2.07
C LYS A 143 3.59 -13.17 1.83
N TYR A 144 2.89 -12.37 1.04
CA TYR A 144 1.47 -12.58 0.74
C TYR A 144 1.23 -13.88 -0.03
N LEU A 145 1.97 -14.13 -1.10
CA LEU A 145 1.80 -15.35 -1.88
C LEU A 145 2.16 -16.59 -1.04
N GLN A 146 3.12 -16.50 -0.11
CA GLN A 146 3.42 -17.57 0.84
C GLN A 146 2.30 -17.80 1.86
N GLU A 147 1.60 -16.76 2.31
CA GLU A 147 0.40 -16.87 3.15
C GLU A 147 -0.78 -17.46 2.37
N GLU A 148 -0.96 -17.07 1.10
CA GLU A 148 -1.96 -17.64 0.21
C GLU A 148 -1.75 -19.15 0.04
N ILE A 149 -0.52 -19.59 -0.24
CA ILE A 149 -0.14 -21.02 -0.32
C ILE A 149 -0.50 -21.79 0.96
N ALA A 150 -0.44 -21.13 2.12
CA ALA A 150 -0.71 -21.77 3.40
C ALA A 150 -2.20 -22.06 3.63
N LYS A 151 -3.11 -21.45 2.86
CA LYS A 151 -4.56 -21.60 3.04
C LYS A 151 -5.03 -23.04 2.78
N GLU A 152 -5.96 -23.48 3.63
CA GLU A 152 -6.50 -24.85 3.60
C GLU A 152 -7.25 -25.20 2.30
N LYS A 153 -7.75 -24.21 1.55
CA LYS A 153 -8.42 -24.43 0.26
C LYS A 153 -7.56 -25.17 -0.76
N TYR A 154 -6.23 -25.09 -0.65
CA TYR A 154 -5.31 -25.80 -1.55
C TYR A 154 -4.99 -27.23 -1.09
N ASN A 155 -5.30 -27.57 0.16
CA ASN A 155 -5.07 -28.89 0.77
C ASN A 155 -3.68 -29.48 0.44
N LEU A 156 -2.64 -28.67 0.67
CA LEU A 156 -1.25 -29.03 0.41
C LEU A 156 -0.61 -29.66 1.66
N ASP A 157 0.14 -30.74 1.49
CA ASP A 157 0.95 -31.29 2.58
C ASP A 157 2.11 -30.35 2.96
N ALA A 158 2.75 -30.60 4.11
CA ALA A 158 3.80 -29.74 4.64
C ALA A 158 5.00 -29.58 3.70
N TRP A 159 5.38 -30.63 2.97
CA TRP A 159 6.50 -30.60 2.03
C TRP A 159 6.14 -29.75 0.81
N THR A 160 4.96 -29.96 0.23
CA THR A 160 4.45 -29.21 -0.91
C THR A 160 4.29 -27.72 -0.57
N LYS A 161 3.74 -27.40 0.61
CA LYS A 161 3.66 -26.00 1.10
C LYS A 161 5.06 -25.37 1.17
N LYS A 162 6.04 -26.06 1.76
CA LYS A 162 7.42 -25.56 1.90
C LYS A 162 8.06 -25.27 0.55
N GLU A 163 7.94 -26.19 -0.41
CA GLU A 163 8.57 -26.02 -1.72
C GLU A 163 7.88 -24.95 -2.57
N MET A 164 6.55 -24.89 -2.54
CA MET A 164 5.80 -23.81 -3.20
C MET A 164 6.18 -22.42 -2.68
N LYS A 165 6.39 -22.26 -1.37
CA LYS A 165 6.84 -20.99 -0.77
C LYS A 165 8.22 -20.56 -1.28
N ARG A 166 9.12 -21.51 -1.49
CA ARG A 166 10.46 -21.27 -2.07
C ARG A 166 10.36 -20.88 -3.54
N LEU A 167 9.52 -21.58 -4.30
CA LEU A 167 9.32 -21.31 -5.73
C LEU A 167 8.68 -19.95 -5.98
N VAL A 168 7.74 -19.51 -5.14
CA VAL A 168 7.19 -18.14 -5.21
C VAL A 168 8.26 -17.08 -5.05
N GLN A 169 9.19 -17.25 -4.11
CA GLN A 169 10.29 -16.30 -3.95
C GLN A 169 11.16 -16.22 -5.21
N LEU A 170 11.44 -17.37 -5.84
CA LEU A 170 12.18 -17.43 -7.10
C LEU A 170 11.39 -16.82 -8.26
N LEU A 171 10.07 -17.01 -8.29
CA LEU A 171 9.19 -16.49 -9.34
C LEU A 171 9.18 -14.97 -9.34
N VAL A 172 9.00 -14.37 -8.16
CA VAL A 172 8.98 -12.90 -7.99
C VAL A 172 10.32 -12.29 -8.38
N GLY A 173 11.42 -12.93 -7.98
CA GLY A 173 12.79 -12.48 -8.25
C GLY A 173 13.38 -12.95 -9.58
N ALA A 174 12.62 -13.63 -10.44
CA ALA A 174 13.15 -14.21 -11.67
C ALA A 174 13.74 -13.11 -12.57
N PRO A 175 15.04 -13.17 -12.93
CA PRO A 175 15.70 -12.08 -13.66
C PRO A 175 15.48 -12.16 -15.18
N THR A 176 14.97 -13.29 -15.68
CA THR A 176 14.70 -13.51 -17.11
C THR A 176 13.42 -14.30 -17.30
N GLU A 177 12.80 -14.20 -18.48
CA GLU A 177 11.58 -14.94 -18.81
C GLU A 177 11.85 -16.45 -18.79
N VAL A 178 13.04 -16.87 -19.24
CA VAL A 178 13.47 -18.27 -19.18
C VAL A 178 13.48 -18.79 -17.75
N ILE A 179 14.01 -18.03 -16.79
CA ILE A 179 14.00 -18.44 -15.38
C ILE A 179 12.57 -18.42 -14.83
N TYR A 180 11.77 -17.42 -15.18
CA TYR A 180 10.37 -17.31 -14.76
C TYR A 180 9.59 -18.56 -15.19
N ASP A 181 9.69 -18.95 -16.47
CA ASP A 181 8.98 -20.11 -17.02
C ASP A 181 9.48 -21.44 -16.43
N ASN A 182 10.78 -21.57 -16.18
CA ASN A 182 11.35 -22.73 -15.48
C ASN A 182 10.80 -22.88 -14.06
N VAL A 183 10.61 -21.77 -13.34
CA VAL A 183 9.99 -21.78 -12.00
C VAL A 183 8.53 -22.20 -12.09
N ILE A 184 7.77 -21.65 -13.06
CA ILE A 184 6.37 -22.06 -13.30
C ILE A 184 6.26 -23.56 -13.60
N ALA A 185 7.15 -24.09 -14.45
CA ALA A 185 7.21 -25.53 -14.74
C ALA A 185 7.51 -26.36 -13.48
N SER A 186 8.44 -25.91 -12.65
CA SER A 186 8.77 -26.55 -11.37
C SER A 186 7.58 -26.56 -10.40
N MET A 187 6.82 -25.46 -10.33
CA MET A 187 5.61 -25.38 -9.50
C MET A 187 4.55 -26.40 -9.93
N LYS A 188 4.36 -26.59 -11.25
CA LYS A 188 3.43 -27.59 -11.79
C LYS A 188 3.82 -29.02 -11.35
N VAL A 189 5.12 -29.35 -11.40
CA VAL A 189 5.63 -30.65 -10.93
C VAL A 189 5.42 -30.83 -9.42
N VAL A 190 5.72 -29.80 -8.62
CA VAL A 190 5.59 -29.84 -7.16
C VAL A 190 4.15 -30.01 -6.69
N LEU A 191 3.18 -29.44 -7.39
CA LEU A 191 1.77 -29.57 -7.05
C LEU A 191 1.21 -30.98 -7.28
N ARG A 192 1.89 -31.81 -8.09
CA ARG A 192 1.66 -33.26 -8.37
C ARG A 192 0.31 -33.65 -8.96
N ALA A 193 -0.75 -32.87 -8.75
CA ALA A 193 -2.12 -33.16 -9.17
C ALA A 193 -2.68 -32.02 -10.01
N ASP A 194 -3.26 -32.36 -11.16
CA ASP A 194 -3.82 -31.38 -12.11
C ASP A 194 -4.89 -30.49 -11.48
N THR A 195 -5.67 -31.01 -10.54
CA THR A 195 -6.67 -30.24 -9.79
C THR A 195 -6.03 -29.13 -8.94
N LYS A 196 -4.88 -29.41 -8.31
CA LYS A 196 -4.13 -28.44 -7.50
C LYS A 196 -3.39 -27.44 -8.36
N VAL A 197 -2.83 -27.90 -9.49
CA VAL A 197 -2.25 -27.04 -10.53
C VAL A 197 -3.29 -26.03 -11.00
N LYS A 198 -4.45 -26.51 -11.46
CA LYS A 198 -5.54 -25.66 -11.93
C LYS A 198 -5.97 -24.66 -10.85
N LEU A 199 -6.23 -25.11 -9.63
CA LEU A 199 -6.68 -24.24 -8.54
C LEU A 199 -5.68 -23.12 -8.20
N TRP A 200 -4.38 -23.41 -8.20
CA TRP A 200 -3.35 -22.39 -7.95
C TRP A 200 -3.23 -21.41 -9.12
N PHE A 201 -3.14 -21.90 -10.35
CA PHE A 201 -2.94 -21.05 -11.51
C PHE A 201 -4.18 -20.25 -11.90
N ASP A 202 -5.40 -20.75 -11.69
CA ASP A 202 -6.64 -19.97 -11.82
C ASP A 202 -6.59 -18.72 -10.92
N TYR A 203 -6.17 -18.90 -9.66
CA TYR A 203 -6.00 -17.79 -8.72
C TYR A 203 -4.92 -16.80 -9.17
N VAL A 204 -3.75 -17.29 -9.61
CA VAL A 204 -2.66 -16.44 -10.10
C VAL A 204 -3.10 -15.65 -11.34
N ASP A 205 -3.81 -16.28 -12.26
CA ASP A 205 -4.27 -15.65 -13.49
C ASP A 205 -5.31 -14.57 -13.24
N GLU A 206 -6.25 -14.83 -12.33
CA GLU A 206 -7.27 -13.85 -11.94
C GLU A 206 -6.69 -12.65 -11.18
N ASN A 207 -5.68 -12.86 -10.32
CA ASN A 207 -5.25 -11.85 -9.35
C ASN A 207 -3.89 -11.18 -9.66
N TRP A 208 -3.02 -11.82 -10.45
CA TRP A 208 -1.61 -11.41 -10.57
C TRP A 208 -1.09 -11.34 -12.01
N THR A 209 -1.59 -12.17 -12.91
CA THR A 209 -1.06 -12.26 -14.29
C THR A 209 -1.25 -10.96 -15.07
N THR A 210 -2.35 -10.24 -14.85
CA THR A 210 -2.64 -8.95 -15.53
C THR A 210 -1.80 -7.78 -15.03
N SER A 211 -1.07 -7.95 -13.91
CA SER A 211 -0.27 -6.89 -13.26
C SER A 211 1.19 -7.30 -13.06
N LYS A 212 1.71 -8.22 -13.88
CA LYS A 212 3.08 -8.77 -13.79
C LYS A 212 4.16 -7.69 -13.76
N GLU A 213 3.97 -6.60 -14.48
CA GLU A 213 4.84 -5.43 -14.51
C GLU A 213 4.98 -4.74 -13.14
N MET A 214 4.00 -4.89 -12.26
CA MET A 214 4.03 -4.29 -10.92
C MET A 214 4.87 -5.09 -9.94
N TRP A 215 4.96 -6.42 -10.08
CA TRP A 215 5.50 -7.29 -9.02
C TRP A 215 6.63 -8.22 -9.45
N SER A 216 6.71 -8.61 -10.72
CA SER A 216 7.72 -9.56 -11.19
C SER A 216 8.99 -8.85 -11.68
N SER A 217 10.17 -9.32 -11.24
CA SER A 217 11.45 -8.70 -11.57
C SER A 217 11.70 -8.59 -13.08
N VAL A 218 11.48 -9.68 -13.83
CA VAL A 218 11.66 -9.69 -15.29
C VAL A 218 10.75 -8.70 -16.02
N TYR A 219 9.50 -8.54 -15.58
CA TYR A 219 8.51 -7.68 -16.27
C TYR A 219 8.55 -6.21 -15.83
N ARG A 220 9.39 -5.85 -14.84
CA ARG A 220 9.59 -4.46 -14.40
C ARG A 220 10.35 -3.59 -15.39
N GLY A 221 10.88 -4.16 -16.48
CA GLY A 221 11.36 -3.41 -17.65
C GLY A 221 12.53 -2.47 -17.37
N ASN A 222 13.51 -2.89 -16.56
CA ASN A 222 14.71 -2.10 -16.22
C ASN A 222 14.43 -0.69 -15.67
N VAL A 223 13.30 -0.48 -14.99
CA VAL A 223 13.10 0.75 -14.21
C VAL A 223 14.24 0.80 -13.17
N PRO A 224 15.02 1.89 -13.09
CA PRO A 224 16.09 2.04 -12.10
C PRO A 224 15.52 1.93 -10.70
N HIS A 225 15.55 0.74 -10.12
CA HIS A 225 15.07 0.50 -8.77
C HIS A 225 16.07 1.00 -7.71
N MET A 226 17.18 1.64 -8.12
CA MET A 226 18.25 2.17 -7.25
C MET A 226 18.69 1.21 -6.12
N GLY A 227 18.66 -0.10 -6.38
CA GLY A 227 18.96 -1.12 -5.36
C GLY A 227 17.85 -1.41 -4.34
N ASN A 228 16.66 -0.80 -4.44
CA ASN A 228 15.46 -1.10 -3.63
C ASN A 228 14.79 -2.43 -4.05
N GLN A 229 15.55 -3.52 -4.02
CA GLN A 229 15.03 -4.90 -4.05
C GLN A 229 15.13 -5.57 -2.67
N THR A 230 15.39 -4.81 -1.60
CA THR A 230 15.90 -5.34 -0.32
C THR A 230 15.07 -4.95 0.91
N ASN A 231 15.05 -5.89 1.86
CA ASN A 231 14.30 -6.02 3.11
C ASN A 231 14.53 -4.95 4.21
N ASN A 232 15.07 -3.77 3.92
CA ASN A 232 15.42 -2.80 4.98
C ASN A 232 15.29 -1.36 4.49
N ARG A 233 14.05 -0.84 4.53
CA ARG A 233 13.68 0.53 4.96
C ARG A 233 12.15 0.62 4.91
N PHE A 234 11.54 0.37 6.08
CA PHE A 234 10.13 0.59 6.41
C PHE A 234 9.12 -0.38 5.78
N VAL A 235 8.05 -0.67 6.52
CA VAL A 235 7.31 -1.95 6.53
C VAL A 235 5.88 -1.70 6.03
N SER A 236 5.38 -2.49 5.07
CA SER A 236 4.05 -2.24 4.50
C SER A 236 3.38 -3.50 3.95
N ASP A 237 2.35 -4.02 4.61
CA ASP A 237 1.63 -5.18 4.07
C ASP A 237 1.07 -4.90 2.65
N PRO A 238 1.14 -5.88 1.73
CA PRO A 238 0.73 -5.69 0.35
C PRO A 238 -0.80 -5.63 0.27
N ILE A 239 -1.31 -4.43 0.04
CA ILE A 239 -2.72 -4.22 -0.30
C ILE A 239 -2.84 -4.44 -1.81
N ILE A 240 -3.32 -5.61 -2.20
CA ILE A 240 -3.61 -5.93 -3.61
C ILE A 240 -4.83 -5.12 -4.04
N PHE A 241 -4.63 -4.33 -5.09
CA PHE A 241 -5.64 -3.55 -5.81
C PHE A 241 -6.58 -4.43 -6.61
#